data_AF-A0A924MF39-F1
#
_entry.id   AF-A0A924MF39-F1
#
_cell.length_a   1.000
_cell.length_b   1.000
_cell.length_c   1.000
_cell.angle_alpha   90.00
_cell.angle_beta   90.00
_cell.angle_gamma   90.00
#
_symmetry.space_group_name_H-M   'P 1'
#
loop_
_entity.id
_entity.type
_entity.pdbx_description
1 polymer ?
#
loop_
_entity_poly.entity_id
_entity_poly.type
_entity_poly.pdbx_seq_one_letter_code
_entity_poly.pdbx_strand_id
1 'polypeptide(L)'
;FDNSKGSEIHPMHFHGNHFQIIERKGGRGKLIATEKGWKDTVMLLPGEKVNVITTFSQFKGKYVLHCHNLEHEDSGMMLNFEIV
;
A
#
# COMPACT_ATOMS: atom_id res chain seq x y z
N PHE A 1 4.38 -3.22 2.05
CA PHE A 1 4.46 -3.19 0.58
C PHE A 1 5.92 -3.21 0.15
N ASP A 2 6.28 -4.01 -0.85
CA ASP A 2 7.68 -4.23 -1.24
C ASP A 2 7.87 -4.06 -2.75
N ASN A 3 8.56 -2.99 -3.13
CA ASN A 3 9.01 -2.69 -4.49
C ASN A 3 10.55 -2.66 -4.56
N SER A 4 11.23 -3.38 -3.65
CA SER A 4 12.70 -3.35 -3.54
C SER A 4 13.43 -3.89 -4.77
N LYS A 5 12.74 -4.66 -5.61
CA LYS A 5 13.28 -5.25 -6.85
C LYS A 5 12.62 -4.73 -8.13
N GLY A 6 11.64 -3.83 -8.01
CA GLY A 6 10.90 -3.30 -9.17
C GLY A 6 11.47 -1.97 -9.67
N SER A 7 11.21 -1.68 -10.94
CA SER A 7 11.63 -0.46 -11.65
C SER A 7 10.49 0.54 -11.87
N GLU A 8 9.24 0.12 -11.67
CA GLU A 8 8.04 0.94 -11.86
C GLU A 8 7.53 1.53 -10.55
N ILE A 9 6.67 2.55 -10.64
CA ILE A 9 6.01 3.15 -9.48
C ILE A 9 4.69 2.43 -9.22
N HIS A 10 4.44 2.09 -7.95
CA HIS A 10 3.23 1.40 -7.53
C HIS A 10 2.51 2.16 -6.41
N PRO A 11 1.42 2.89 -6.69
CA PRO A 11 0.54 3.40 -5.65
C PRO A 11 -0.30 2.26 -5.07
N MET A 12 0.15 1.65 -3.97
CA MET A 12 -0.53 0.50 -3.38
C MET A 12 -1.69 0.94 -2.48
N HIS A 13 -2.87 0.37 -2.73
CA HIS A 13 -4.12 0.63 -2.03
C HIS A 13 -4.71 -0.66 -1.46
N PHE A 14 -5.40 -0.59 -0.32
CA PHE A 14 -6.26 -1.69 0.14
C PHE A 14 -7.61 -1.17 0.65
N HIS A 15 -8.67 -1.93 0.40
CA HIS A 15 -10.03 -1.57 0.76
C HIS A 15 -10.35 -1.87 2.24
N GLY A 16 -11.39 -1.21 2.75
CA GLY A 16 -12.01 -1.57 4.04
C GLY A 16 -11.39 -0.90 5.26
N ASN A 17 -10.22 -0.27 5.16
CA ASN A 17 -9.59 0.41 6.30
C ASN A 17 -8.54 1.45 5.88
N HIS A 18 -8.22 2.35 6.80
CA HIS A 18 -7.05 3.22 6.68
C HIS A 18 -5.84 2.62 7.41
N PHE A 19 -4.64 3.09 7.09
CA PHE A 19 -3.38 2.71 7.70
C PHE A 19 -2.50 3.94 7.97
N GLN A 20 -1.51 3.78 8.86
CA GLN A 20 -0.41 4.73 9.01
C GLN A 20 0.86 4.15 8.40
N ILE A 21 1.70 5.01 7.82
CA ILE A 21 3.01 4.61 7.32
C ILE A 21 4.01 4.71 8.48
N ILE A 22 4.65 3.59 8.82
CA ILE A 22 5.56 3.51 9.98
C ILE A 22 7.03 3.61 9.58
N GLU A 23 7.38 3.15 8.37
CA GLU A 23 8.77 3.11 7.91
C GLU A 23 8.85 3.06 6.38
N ARG A 24 9.88 3.71 5.81
CA ARG A 24 10.28 3.62 4.40
C ARG A 24 11.76 3.24 4.33
N LYS A 25 12.13 2.32 3.44
CA LYS A 25 13.53 1.92 3.15
C LYS A 25 13.77 1.90 1.65
N GLY A 26 14.98 2.24 1.22
CA GLY A 26 15.29 2.40 -0.21
C GLY A 26 14.49 3.55 -0.83
N GLY A 27 14.55 3.72 -2.15
CA GLY A 27 13.84 4.79 -2.87
C GLY A 27 13.94 6.15 -2.17
N ARG A 28 12.79 6.71 -1.74
CA ARG A 28 12.70 7.99 -1.00
C ARG A 28 13.39 7.94 0.37
N GLY A 29 13.38 6.79 1.03
CA GLY A 29 14.09 6.51 2.29
C GLY A 29 13.64 7.28 3.52
N LYS A 30 12.66 8.19 3.42
CA LYS A 30 12.18 9.03 4.53
C LYS A 30 10.69 9.31 4.43
N LEU A 31 10.04 9.38 5.60
CA LEU A 31 8.67 9.87 5.76
C LEU A 31 8.62 11.38 5.56
N ILE A 32 7.60 11.87 4.85
CA ILE A 32 7.32 13.30 4.71
C ILE A 32 6.13 13.74 5.57
N ALA A 33 5.96 15.05 5.76
CA ALA A 33 4.92 15.59 6.64
C ALA A 33 3.50 15.10 6.26
N THR A 34 3.21 15.00 4.97
CA THR A 34 1.91 14.54 4.44
C THR A 34 1.65 13.04 4.60
N GLU A 35 2.63 12.28 5.07
CA GLU A 35 2.54 10.83 5.29
C GLU A 35 2.32 10.44 6.76
N LYS A 36 2.30 11.42 7.66
CA LYS A 36 2.11 11.18 9.11
C LYS A 36 0.66 10.92 9.51
N GLY A 37 -0.30 11.25 8.64
CA GLY A 37 -1.71 10.99 8.85
C GLY A 37 -2.13 9.58 8.46
N TRP A 38 -3.42 9.31 8.61
CA TRP A 38 -4.06 8.11 8.10
C TRP A 38 -4.17 8.18 6.58
N LYS A 39 -3.89 7.06 5.91
CA LYS A 39 -3.91 6.90 4.45
C LYS A 39 -4.61 5.61 4.07
N ASP A 40 -5.04 5.54 2.83
CA ASP A 40 -5.59 4.35 2.17
C ASP A 40 -4.72 3.92 0.98
N THR A 41 -3.89 4.82 0.46
CA THR A 41 -2.94 4.55 -0.62
C THR A 41 -1.55 5.06 -0.26
N VAL A 42 -0.53 4.30 -0.68
CA VAL A 42 0.87 4.67 -0.49
C VAL A 42 1.68 4.46 -1.75
N MET A 43 2.40 5.50 -2.16
CA MET A 43 3.32 5.43 -3.30
C MET A 43 4.59 4.69 -2.93
N LEU A 44 4.93 3.67 -3.72
CA LEU A 44 6.22 3.00 -3.71
C LEU A 44 7.00 3.40 -4.96
N LEU A 45 8.16 4.03 -4.73
CA LEU A 45 9.14 4.28 -5.77
C LEU A 45 9.95 3.02 -6.09
N PRO A 46 10.68 2.99 -7.22
CA PRO A 46 11.60 1.89 -7.52
C PRO A 46 12.61 1.66 -6.41
N GLY A 47 12.88 0.40 -6.07
CA GLY A 47 13.79 0.02 -5.00
C GLY A 47 13.30 0.36 -3.59
N GLU A 48 12.02 0.69 -3.41
CA GLU A 48 11.45 1.10 -2.11
C GLU A 48 10.68 -0.03 -1.42
N LYS A 49 10.79 -0.09 -0.10
CA LYS A 49 9.94 -0.90 0.77
C LYS A 49 9.28 -0.01 1.81
N VAL A 50 7.97 -0.18 1.98
CA VAL A 50 7.15 0.65 2.88
C VAL A 50 6.38 -0.24 3.83
N ASN A 51 6.58 -0.02 5.12
CA ASN A 51 5.83 -0.69 6.18
C ASN A 51 4.66 0.21 6.61
N VAL A 52 3.49 -0.41 6.77
CA VAL A 52 2.26 0.25 7.21
C VAL A 52 1.63 -0.54 8.36
N ILE A 53 0.83 0.13 9.17
CA ILE A 53 0.08 -0.48 10.26
C ILE A 53 -1.40 -0.09 10.18
N THR A 54 -2.30 -1.03 10.45
CA THR A 54 -3.75 -0.83 10.51
C THR A 54 -4.37 -1.75 11.57
N THR A 55 -5.61 -1.49 11.93
CA THR A 55 -6.39 -2.30 12.89
C THR A 55 -7.73 -2.67 12.28
N PHE A 56 -7.96 -3.97 12.06
CA PHE A 56 -9.23 -4.48 11.56
C PHE A 56 -10.16 -4.82 12.74
N SER A 57 -11.19 -4.00 12.99
CA SER A 57 -12.04 -4.14 14.19
C SER A 57 -13.54 -4.17 13.95
N GLN A 58 -14.04 -3.58 12.85
CA GLN A 58 -15.49 -3.39 12.67
C GLN A 58 -16.09 -4.16 11.48
N PHE A 59 -15.40 -4.21 10.34
CA PHE A 59 -16.01 -4.66 9.08
C PHE A 59 -15.39 -5.96 8.58
N LYS A 60 -16.09 -7.07 8.80
CA LYS A 60 -15.73 -8.38 8.24
C LYS A 60 -16.10 -8.46 6.77
N GLY A 61 -15.43 -9.33 6.02
CA GLY A 61 -15.72 -9.59 4.62
C GLY A 61 -14.49 -9.64 3.74
N LYS A 62 -14.73 -9.75 2.43
CA LYS A 62 -13.71 -9.82 1.39
C LYS A 62 -13.44 -8.44 0.82
N TYR A 63 -12.15 -8.12 0.70
CA TYR A 63 -11.65 -6.83 0.23
C TYR A 63 -10.51 -7.06 -0.75
N VAL A 64 -10.19 -6.01 -1.51
CA VAL A 64 -9.07 -6.02 -2.47
C VAL A 64 -7.91 -5.18 -1.98
N LEU A 65 -6.71 -5.60 -2.36
CA LEU A 65 -5.47 -4.83 -2.25
C LEU A 65 -4.82 -4.85 -3.63
N HIS A 66 -4.48 -3.70 -4.17
CA HIS A 66 -3.99 -3.59 -5.54
C HIS A 66 -3.10 -2.36 -5.75
N CYS A 67 -2.40 -2.38 -6.87
CA CYS A 67 -1.78 -1.18 -7.42
C CYS A 67 -2.88 -0.30 -8.03
N HIS A 68 -2.86 1.00 -7.75
CA HIS A 68 -3.84 1.98 -8.23
C HIS A 68 -3.39 2.69 -9.52
N ASN A 69 -2.35 2.15 -10.17
CA ASN A 69 -2.10 2.34 -11.59
C ASN A 69 -3.00 1.32 -12.31
N LEU A 70 -3.98 1.82 -13.09
CA LEU A 70 -5.06 1.00 -13.63
C LEU A 70 -4.55 -0.04 -14.62
N GLU A 71 -3.52 0.29 -15.40
CA GLU A 71 -2.91 -0.65 -16.33
C GLU A 71 -2.26 -1.82 -15.59
N HIS A 72 -1.61 -1.55 -14.44
CA HIS A 72 -1.06 -2.61 -13.59
C HIS A 72 -2.16 -3.41 -12.89
N GLU A 73 -3.21 -2.73 -12.42
CA GLU A 73 -4.40 -3.35 -11.81
C GLU A 73 -5.07 -4.36 -12.75
N ASP A 74 -5.45 -3.90 -13.96
CA ASP A 74 -6.12 -4.70 -14.98
C ASP A 74 -5.22 -5.82 -15.52
N SER A 75 -3.90 -5.65 -15.43
CA SER A 75 -2.91 -6.68 -15.75
C SER A 75 -2.66 -7.69 -14.62
N GLY A 76 -3.46 -7.64 -13.54
CA GLY A 76 -3.49 -8.64 -12.48
C GLY A 76 -2.71 -8.28 -11.21
N MET A 77 -2.28 -7.01 -11.04
CA MET A 77 -1.63 -6.56 -9.80
C MET A 77 -2.66 -6.26 -8.69
N MET A 78 -3.53 -7.24 -8.43
CA MET A 78 -4.61 -7.21 -7.46
C MET A 78 -4.65 -8.54 -6.69
N LEU A 79 -4.93 -8.46 -5.39
CA LEU A 79 -5.16 -9.61 -4.53
C LEU A 79 -6.40 -9.41 -3.67
N ASN A 80 -7.08 -10.51 -3.35
CA ASN A 80 -8.15 -10.52 -2.36
C ASN A 80 -7.58 -10.85 -0.98
N PHE A 81 -8.16 -10.25 0.06
CA PHE A 81 -7.97 -10.67 1.45
C PHE A 81 -9.32 -10.67 2.18
N GLU A 82 -9.40 -11.42 3.27
CA GLU A 82 -10.63 -11.58 4.05
C GLU A 82 -10.38 -11.28 5.52
N ILE A 83 -11.28 -10.49 6.11
CA ILE A 83 -11.32 -10.19 7.54
C ILE A 83 -12.41 -11.10 8.14
N VAL A 84 -12.02 -12.01 9.04
CA VAL A 84 -12.87 -13.04 9.65
C VAL A 84 -13.19 -12.79 11.12
#